data_AF-A0A920PH88-F1
#
_entry.id   AF-A0A920PH88-F1
#
_cell.length_a   1.000
_cell.length_b   1.000
_cell.length_c   1.000
_cell.angle_alpha   90.00
_cell.angle_beta   90.00
_cell.angle_gamma   90.00
#
_symmetry.space_group_name_H-M   'P 1'
#
loop_
_entity.id
_entity.type
_entity.pdbx_description
1 polymer ?
#
loop_
_entity_poly.entity_id
_entity_poly.type
_entity_poly.pdbx_seq_one_letter_code
_entity_poly.pdbx_strand_id
1 'polypeptide(L)'
;MQQSLPYDKIYFNYFTGKSQKCIFCFPRLEEGVAPACARKCPGRLRFVGFLEDENGPIHELVYQWKVALPLHPEYGTEPNVFYVPPMLPPNFDEDGEFSEDPRVPTEYLRSLFGEEVDEALITLQYEMEKKQEGKESRLMDILIAKEWKSLFNIPDVKIY
;
A
#
# COMPACT_ATOMS: atom_id res chain seq x y z
N MET A 1 4.52 -20.93 17.45
CA MET A 1 4.37 -19.52 17.03
C MET A 1 4.43 -19.34 15.51
N GLN A 2 5.33 -19.99 14.78
CA GLN A 2 5.40 -19.84 13.31
C GLN A 2 4.18 -20.42 12.59
N GLN A 3 3.75 -21.64 12.95
CA GLN A 3 2.61 -22.32 12.30
C GLN A 3 1.23 -21.69 12.56
N SER A 4 1.11 -20.77 13.52
CA SER A 4 -0.17 -20.15 13.90
C SER A 4 -0.43 -18.81 13.24
N LEU A 5 0.50 -18.29 12.43
CA LEU A 5 0.36 -17.00 11.77
C LEU A 5 0.11 -17.18 10.26
N PRO A 6 -0.96 -16.55 9.72
CA PRO A 6 -1.41 -16.85 8.38
C PRO A 6 -0.53 -16.24 7.28
N TYR A 7 0.27 -15.23 7.60
CA TYR A 7 1.16 -14.56 6.62
C TYR A 7 2.59 -15.13 6.54
N ASP A 8 2.93 -16.13 7.36
CA ASP A 8 4.26 -16.74 7.47
C ASP A 8 5.42 -15.71 7.50
N LYS A 9 5.29 -14.69 8.36
CA LYS A 9 6.29 -13.59 8.52
C LYS A 9 7.23 -13.77 9.70
N ILE A 10 7.20 -14.94 10.35
CA ILE A 10 8.13 -15.31 11.40
C ILE A 10 9.06 -16.37 10.82
N TYR A 11 10.36 -16.15 10.88
CA TYR A 11 11.38 -17.06 10.36
C TYR A 11 12.15 -17.68 11.53
N PHE A 12 12.32 -19.00 11.52
CA PHE A 12 13.11 -19.68 12.53
C PHE A 12 14.61 -19.63 12.19
N ASN A 13 15.42 -19.15 13.12
CA ASN A 13 16.87 -19.15 13.00
C ASN A 13 17.41 -20.43 13.67
N TYR A 14 17.87 -21.38 12.84
CA TYR A 14 18.37 -22.68 13.30
C TYR A 14 19.64 -22.60 14.15
N PHE A 15 20.48 -21.57 13.97
CA PHE A 15 21.72 -21.42 14.72
C PHE A 15 21.48 -20.94 16.16
N THR A 16 20.57 -19.98 16.32
CA THR A 16 20.26 -19.39 17.64
C THR A 16 19.13 -20.13 18.36
N GLY A 17 18.41 -21.01 17.66
CA GLY A 17 17.22 -21.68 18.17
C GLY A 17 16.04 -20.73 18.43
N LYS A 18 16.05 -19.53 17.82
CA LYS A 18 15.07 -18.47 18.08
C LYS A 18 14.33 -18.08 16.81
N SER A 19 13.05 -17.76 16.94
CA SER A 19 12.27 -17.14 15.87
C SER A 19 12.57 -15.66 15.76
N GLN A 20 12.70 -15.17 14.52
CA GLN A 20 12.96 -13.78 14.17
C GLN A 20 11.84 -13.28 13.26
N LYS A 21 11.54 -11.99 13.30
CA LYS A 21 10.49 -11.37 12.48
C LYS A 21 10.84 -9.94 12.14
N CYS A 22 10.02 -9.32 11.28
CA CYS A 22 10.07 -7.87 11.08
C CYS A 22 9.94 -7.14 12.42
N ILE A 23 10.87 -6.21 12.66
CA ILE A 23 10.88 -5.34 13.84
C ILE A 23 10.39 -3.92 13.51
N PHE A 24 9.82 -3.74 12.31
CA PHE A 24 9.38 -2.46 11.75
C PHE A 24 10.42 -1.33 11.84
N CYS A 25 11.71 -1.70 11.88
CA CYS A 25 12.82 -0.79 12.12
C CYS A 25 12.65 0.10 13.37
N PHE A 26 12.11 -0.42 14.48
CA PHE A 26 11.92 0.39 15.70
C PHE A 26 13.14 1.26 16.11
N PRO A 27 14.41 0.81 16.01
CA PRO A 27 15.54 1.65 16.39
C PRO A 27 15.70 2.87 15.48
N ARG A 28 15.29 2.74 14.20
CA ARG A 28 15.28 3.87 13.26
C ARG A 28 14.12 4.81 13.57
N LEU A 29 12.94 4.26 13.88
CA LEU A 29 11.77 5.08 14.21
C LEU A 29 12.00 5.92 15.46
N GLU A 30 12.65 5.36 16.48
CA GLU A 30 13.04 6.07 17.72
C GLU A 30 13.99 7.25 17.46
N GLU A 31 14.81 7.18 16.40
CA GLU A 31 15.69 8.28 15.96
C GLU A 31 15.01 9.24 14.96
N GLY A 32 13.73 9.06 14.67
CA GLY A 32 13.03 9.81 13.63
C GLY A 32 13.53 9.45 12.23
N VAL A 33 13.71 8.17 11.94
CA VAL A 33 14.16 7.73 10.63
C VAL A 33 13.20 6.68 10.08
N ALA A 34 12.68 6.94 8.89
CA ALA A 34 11.78 6.02 8.22
C ALA A 34 12.39 4.60 8.06
N PRO A 35 11.55 3.54 8.07
CA PRO A 35 12.00 2.16 7.89
C PRO A 35 12.82 1.98 6.61
N ALA A 36 13.82 1.11 6.65
CA ALA A 36 14.76 0.94 5.54
C ALA A 36 14.07 0.55 4.22
N CYS A 37 13.04 -0.30 4.27
CA CYS A 37 12.27 -0.72 3.10
C CYS A 37 11.49 0.45 2.46
N ALA A 38 11.02 1.41 3.26
CA ALA A 38 10.25 2.55 2.79
C ALA A 38 11.18 3.68 2.32
N ARG A 39 12.19 4.03 3.13
CA ARG A 39 13.16 5.09 2.80
C ARG A 39 13.96 4.80 1.53
N LYS A 40 14.36 3.53 1.31
CA LYS A 40 15.15 3.14 0.13
C LYS A 40 14.29 2.73 -1.07
N CYS A 41 12.98 2.93 -1.04
CA CYS A 41 12.11 2.56 -2.16
C CYS A 41 12.37 3.49 -3.36
N PRO A 42 12.95 2.99 -4.48
CA PRO A 42 13.23 3.84 -5.64
C PRO A 42 11.93 4.30 -6.31
N GLY A 43 10.90 3.46 -6.28
CA GLY A 43 9.59 3.74 -6.88
C GLY A 43 8.69 4.65 -6.05
N ARG A 44 9.12 5.11 -4.86
CA ARG A 44 8.33 6.03 -4.00
C ARG A 44 6.92 5.52 -3.65
N LEU A 45 6.78 4.20 -3.52
CA LEU A 45 5.48 3.53 -3.35
C LEU A 45 5.04 3.38 -1.88
N ARG A 46 5.92 3.67 -0.92
CA ARG A 46 5.72 3.30 0.48
C ARG A 46 5.48 4.52 1.35
N PHE A 47 4.25 4.66 1.81
CA PHE A 47 3.85 5.61 2.85
C PHE A 47 4.06 4.98 4.22
N VAL A 48 4.64 5.73 5.17
CA VAL A 48 4.79 5.30 6.56
C VAL A 48 4.42 6.46 7.48
N GLY A 49 3.54 6.17 8.44
CA GLY A 49 3.05 7.14 9.40
C GLY A 49 2.03 6.51 10.33
N PHE A 50 1.40 7.34 11.15
CA PHE A 50 0.37 6.92 12.09
C PHE A 50 -1.00 6.97 11.42
N LEU A 51 -1.80 5.90 11.59
CA LEU A 51 -3.14 5.80 11.03
C LEU A 51 -4.13 6.77 11.71
N GLU A 52 -3.87 7.13 12.96
CA GLU A 52 -4.68 8.07 13.76
C GLU A 52 -4.47 9.54 13.37
N ASP A 53 -3.44 9.86 12.59
CA ASP A 53 -3.23 11.24 12.12
C ASP A 53 -4.21 11.57 11.00
N GLU A 54 -5.30 12.24 11.34
CA GLU A 54 -6.38 12.65 10.43
C GLU A 54 -5.90 13.50 9.24
N ASN A 55 -4.79 14.23 9.40
CA ASN A 55 -4.19 15.05 8.34
C ASN A 55 -3.13 14.27 7.53
N GLY A 56 -2.84 13.03 7.92
CA GLY A 56 -1.84 12.20 7.30
C GLY A 56 -2.35 11.54 6.01
N PRO A 57 -1.47 11.33 5.01
CA PRO A 57 -1.86 10.71 3.74
C PRO A 57 -2.40 9.29 3.91
N ILE A 58 -1.95 8.55 4.93
CA ILE A 58 -2.41 7.18 5.21
C ILE A 58 -3.86 7.20 5.70
N HIS A 59 -4.21 8.12 6.60
CA HIS A 59 -5.58 8.26 7.10
C HIS A 59 -6.54 8.65 5.97
N GLU A 60 -6.14 9.62 5.13
CA GLU A 60 -6.91 9.98 3.94
C GLU A 60 -7.13 8.75 3.04
N LEU A 61 -6.08 7.99 2.71
CA LEU A 61 -6.18 6.83 1.80
C LEU A 61 -7.04 5.68 2.34
N VAL A 62 -6.98 5.42 3.65
CA VAL A 62 -7.69 4.30 4.30
C VAL A 62 -9.13 4.67 4.64
N TYR A 63 -9.37 5.80 5.32
CA TYR A 63 -10.70 6.13 5.84
C TYR A 63 -11.52 7.05 4.93
N GLN A 64 -10.88 8.04 4.29
CA GLN A 64 -11.61 9.03 3.48
C GLN A 64 -11.85 8.54 2.06
N TRP A 65 -10.78 8.15 1.37
CA TRP A 65 -10.83 7.70 -0.02
C TRP A 65 -11.13 6.20 -0.16
N LYS A 66 -10.91 5.40 0.90
CA LYS A 66 -11.13 3.94 0.93
C LYS A 66 -10.44 3.18 -0.22
N VAL A 67 -9.27 3.66 -0.65
CA VAL A 67 -8.51 3.05 -1.76
C VAL A 67 -7.42 2.10 -1.28
N ALA A 68 -7.06 2.18 0.00
CA ALA A 68 -6.00 1.37 0.59
C ALA A 68 -6.62 0.23 1.42
N LEU A 69 -6.48 -1.00 0.93
CA LEU A 69 -7.16 -2.18 1.47
C LEU A 69 -6.19 -3.10 2.23
N PRO A 70 -6.64 -3.76 3.31
CA PRO A 70 -5.83 -4.75 4.01
C PRO A 70 -5.64 -6.01 3.16
N LEU A 71 -4.49 -6.68 3.33
CA LEU A 71 -4.25 -7.97 2.68
C LEU A 71 -4.88 -9.11 3.49
N HIS A 72 -5.66 -9.96 2.83
CA HIS A 72 -6.34 -11.11 3.42
C HIS A 72 -7.14 -10.76 4.70
N PRO A 73 -8.20 -9.95 4.61
CA PRO A 73 -9.04 -9.60 5.76
C PRO A 73 -9.69 -10.84 6.41
N GLU A 74 -9.89 -11.94 5.68
CA GLU A 74 -10.47 -13.20 6.16
C GLU A 74 -9.70 -13.86 7.29
N TYR A 75 -8.42 -13.50 7.46
CA TYR A 75 -7.59 -14.03 8.54
C TYR A 75 -7.90 -13.43 9.92
N GLY A 76 -8.72 -12.38 9.99
CA GLY A 76 -9.16 -11.79 11.27
C GLY A 76 -8.01 -11.22 12.12
N THR A 77 -6.88 -10.88 11.49
CA THR A 77 -5.68 -10.34 12.16
C THR A 77 -5.60 -8.82 12.14
N GLU A 78 -6.54 -8.16 11.47
CA GLU A 78 -6.62 -6.69 11.30
C GLU A 78 -5.24 -6.08 10.96
N PRO A 79 -4.67 -6.38 9.78
CA PRO A 79 -3.31 -6.00 9.45
C PRO A 79 -3.17 -4.48 9.27
N ASN A 80 -2.12 -3.92 9.86
CA ASN A 80 -1.78 -2.49 9.75
C ASN A 80 -0.95 -2.15 8.49
N VAL A 81 -1.03 -2.97 7.45
CA VAL A 81 -0.38 -2.73 6.15
C VAL A 81 -1.44 -2.77 5.08
N PHE A 82 -1.66 -1.64 4.44
CA PHE A 82 -2.66 -1.46 3.41
C PHE A 82 -2.01 -1.38 2.03
N TYR A 83 -2.74 -1.80 1.02
CA TYR A 83 -2.31 -1.83 -0.37
C TYR A 83 -3.32 -1.11 -1.24
N VAL A 84 -2.82 -0.25 -2.13
CA VAL A 84 -3.63 0.33 -3.20
C VAL A 84 -3.59 -0.64 -4.38
N PRO A 85 -4.75 -1.13 -4.86
CA PRO A 85 -4.77 -2.11 -5.94
C PRO A 85 -4.24 -1.50 -7.24
N PRO A 86 -3.55 -2.28 -8.09
CA PRO A 86 -2.92 -1.76 -9.29
C PRO A 86 -3.95 -1.55 -10.41
N MET A 87 -3.86 -0.39 -11.07
CA MET A 87 -4.52 -0.10 -12.34
C MET A 87 -3.54 -0.42 -13.47
N LEU A 88 -3.69 -1.57 -14.12
CA LEU A 88 -2.83 -1.99 -15.23
C LEU A 88 -3.53 -1.78 -16.56
N PRO A 89 -2.79 -1.45 -17.64
CA PRO A 89 -3.39 -1.38 -18.97
C PRO A 89 -3.96 -2.75 -19.36
N PRO A 90 -5.00 -2.77 -20.22
CA PRO A 90 -5.59 -4.00 -20.71
C PRO A 90 -4.58 -4.89 -21.46
N ASN A 91 -4.94 -6.16 -21.66
CA ASN A 91 -4.16 -7.08 -22.48
C ASN A 91 -4.31 -6.78 -23.97
N PHE A 92 -3.42 -7.37 -24.77
CA PHE A 92 -3.60 -7.42 -26.21
C PHE A 92 -4.43 -8.66 -26.56
N ASP A 93 -5.35 -8.53 -27.51
CA ASP A 93 -6.04 -9.67 -28.11
C ASP A 93 -5.13 -10.38 -29.14
N GLU A 94 -5.66 -11.43 -29.78
CA GLU A 94 -4.93 -12.21 -30.79
C GLU A 94 -4.58 -11.37 -32.04
N ASP A 95 -5.32 -10.28 -32.28
CA ASP A 95 -5.14 -9.36 -33.41
C ASP A 95 -4.15 -8.22 -33.08
N GLY A 96 -3.71 -8.11 -31.81
CA GLY A 96 -2.77 -7.09 -31.34
C GLY A 96 -3.42 -5.77 -30.92
N GLU A 97 -4.74 -5.72 -30.83
CA GLU A 97 -5.52 -4.60 -30.32
C GLU A 97 -5.74 -4.71 -28.81
N PHE A 98 -6.16 -3.62 -28.16
CA PHE A 98 -6.44 -3.64 -26.73
C PHE A 98 -7.74 -4.43 -26.45
N SER A 99 -7.61 -5.51 -25.68
CA SER A 99 -8.74 -6.27 -25.15
C SER A 99 -9.51 -5.44 -24.10
N GLU A 100 -10.82 -5.66 -23.99
CA GLU A 100 -11.62 -5.11 -22.89
C GLU A 100 -11.30 -5.78 -21.54
N ASP A 101 -10.65 -6.96 -21.56
CA ASP A 101 -10.30 -7.69 -20.36
C ASP A 101 -9.08 -7.07 -19.64
N PRO A 102 -9.19 -6.82 -18.33
CA PRO A 102 -8.07 -6.32 -17.55
C PRO A 102 -6.94 -7.33 -17.53
N ARG A 103 -5.69 -6.85 -17.62
CA ARG A 103 -4.50 -7.71 -17.59
C ARG A 103 -4.43 -8.61 -16.35
N VAL A 104 -4.90 -8.09 -15.22
CA VAL A 104 -5.03 -8.86 -13.98
C VAL A 104 -6.52 -9.12 -13.75
N PRO A 105 -6.93 -10.40 -13.63
CA PRO A 105 -8.32 -10.74 -13.33
C PRO A 105 -8.78 -10.07 -12.04
N THR A 106 -9.95 -9.43 -12.05
CA THR A 106 -10.54 -8.80 -10.86
C THR A 106 -10.83 -9.82 -9.77
N GLU A 107 -11.19 -11.05 -10.13
CA GLU A 107 -11.35 -12.18 -9.20
C GLU A 107 -10.09 -12.44 -8.36
N TYR A 108 -8.91 -12.32 -8.97
CA TYR A 108 -7.65 -12.45 -8.25
C TYR A 108 -7.46 -11.33 -7.21
N LEU A 109 -7.73 -10.08 -7.59
CA LEU A 109 -7.65 -8.97 -6.64
C LEU A 109 -8.67 -9.11 -5.50
N ARG A 110 -9.89 -9.57 -5.80
CA ARG A 110 -10.91 -9.87 -4.78
C ARG A 110 -10.46 -10.95 -3.80
N SER A 111 -9.77 -11.99 -4.29
CA SER A 111 -9.21 -13.02 -3.41
C SER A 111 -8.10 -12.52 -2.47
N LEU A 112 -7.45 -11.40 -2.80
CA LEU A 112 -6.37 -10.83 -1.99
C LEU A 112 -6.86 -9.78 -0.99
N PHE A 113 -7.79 -8.93 -1.41
CA PHE A 113 -8.17 -7.73 -0.65
C PHE A 113 -9.67 -7.69 -0.28
N GLY A 114 -10.49 -8.62 -0.78
CA GLY A 114 -11.93 -8.67 -0.57
C GLY A 114 -12.76 -7.97 -1.65
N GLU A 115 -14.07 -7.84 -1.41
CA GLU A 115 -15.01 -7.25 -2.37
C GLU A 115 -14.85 -5.73 -2.53
N GLU A 116 -14.26 -5.06 -1.54
CA GLU A 116 -14.03 -3.59 -1.52
C GLU A 116 -13.05 -3.11 -2.62
N VAL A 117 -12.35 -4.04 -3.28
CA VAL A 117 -11.47 -3.73 -4.41
C VAL A 117 -12.21 -3.03 -5.53
N ASP A 118 -13.43 -3.45 -5.84
CA ASP A 118 -14.16 -2.90 -6.98
C ASP A 118 -14.47 -1.40 -6.75
N GLU A 119 -14.87 -1.04 -5.52
CA GLU A 119 -15.11 0.35 -5.12
C GLU A 119 -13.81 1.18 -5.15
N ALA A 120 -12.70 0.60 -4.67
CA ALA A 120 -11.39 1.25 -4.70
C ALA A 120 -10.91 1.52 -6.14
N LEU A 121 -11.07 0.54 -7.06
CA LEU A 121 -10.69 0.68 -8.46
C LEU A 121 -11.53 1.75 -9.17
N ILE A 122 -12.84 1.79 -8.94
CA ILE A 122 -13.74 2.81 -9.50
C ILE A 122 -13.31 4.20 -9.03
N THR A 123 -13.03 4.36 -7.74
CA THR A 123 -12.60 5.64 -7.14
C THR A 123 -11.26 6.10 -7.74
N LEU A 124 -10.30 5.18 -7.87
CA LEU A 124 -9.00 5.46 -8.49
C LEU A 124 -9.16 5.87 -9.95
N GLN A 125 -9.96 5.15 -10.72
CA GLN A 125 -10.20 5.45 -12.14
C GLN A 125 -10.83 6.83 -12.32
N TYR A 126 -11.87 7.14 -11.54
CA TYR A 126 -12.54 8.43 -11.58
C TYR A 126 -11.58 9.60 -11.30
N GLU A 127 -10.77 9.50 -10.25
CA GLU A 127 -9.80 10.54 -9.91
C GLU A 127 -8.63 10.63 -10.92
N MET A 128 -8.27 9.52 -11.57
CA MET A 128 -7.29 9.52 -12.67
C MET A 128 -7.82 10.27 -13.89
N GLU A 129 -9.04 9.94 -14.35
CA GLU A 129 -9.68 10.59 -15.50
C GLU A 129 -9.84 12.10 -15.26
N LYS A 130 -10.31 12.48 -14.06
CA LYS A 130 -10.41 13.87 -13.63
C LYS A 130 -9.06 14.61 -13.73
N LYS A 131 -7.96 13.97 -13.33
CA LYS A 131 -6.62 14.54 -13.43
C LYS A 131 -6.10 14.62 -14.87
N GLN A 132 -6.46 13.64 -15.71
CA GLN A 132 -6.15 13.66 -17.15
C GLN A 132 -6.88 14.81 -17.87
N GLU A 133 -8.11 15.13 -17.46
CA GLU A 133 -8.86 16.32 -17.92
C GLU A 133 -8.28 17.65 -17.41
N GLY A 134 -7.26 17.62 -16.55
CA GLY A 134 -6.60 18.80 -15.99
C GLY A 134 -7.26 19.40 -14.74
N LYS A 135 -8.22 18.70 -14.12
CA LYS A 135 -8.82 19.11 -12.85
C LYS A 135 -7.94 18.67 -11.66
N GLU A 136 -8.03 19.39 -10.54
CA GLU A 136 -7.30 19.03 -9.33
C GLU A 136 -7.88 17.76 -8.67
N SER A 137 -6.98 16.88 -8.25
CA SER A 137 -7.30 15.62 -7.56
C SER A 137 -6.34 15.42 -6.39
N ARG A 138 -6.89 15.55 -5.17
CA ARG A 138 -6.16 15.36 -3.92
C ARG A 138 -5.61 13.94 -3.80
N LEU A 139 -6.43 12.93 -4.11
CA LEU A 139 -6.03 11.52 -4.08
C LEU A 139 -4.81 11.27 -4.97
N MET A 140 -4.84 11.75 -6.20
CA MET A 140 -3.73 11.57 -7.12
C MET A 140 -2.51 12.41 -6.74
N ASP A 141 -2.68 13.57 -6.10
CA ASP A 141 -1.53 14.33 -5.58
C ASP A 141 -0.83 13.62 -4.43
N ILE A 142 -1.60 12.93 -3.57
CA ILE A 142 -1.05 12.06 -2.52
C ILE A 142 -0.30 10.88 -3.15
N LEU A 143 -0.91 10.16 -4.09
CA LEU A 143 -0.32 8.97 -4.71
C LEU A 143 0.94 9.28 -5.55
N ILE A 144 0.97 10.44 -6.23
CA ILE A 144 2.15 10.87 -6.98
C ILE A 144 3.30 11.26 -6.05
N ALA A 145 2.99 11.76 -4.85
CA ALA A 145 3.95 12.16 -3.82
C ALA A 145 5.12 12.97 -4.41
N LYS A 146 4.80 14.14 -4.98
CA LYS A 146 5.79 15.05 -5.62
C LYS A 146 6.99 15.30 -4.71
N GLU A 147 6.72 15.50 -3.42
CA GLU A 147 7.73 15.58 -2.38
C GLU A 147 7.95 14.21 -1.74
N TRP A 148 9.16 13.65 -1.87
CA TRP A 148 9.49 12.36 -1.25
C TRP A 148 9.30 12.35 0.28
N LYS A 149 9.42 13.51 0.92
CA LYS A 149 9.23 13.67 2.37
C LYS A 149 7.77 13.49 2.79
N SER A 150 6.81 13.82 1.93
CA SER A 150 5.39 13.69 2.25
C SER A 150 4.93 12.23 2.40
N LEU A 151 5.76 11.27 1.98
CA LEU A 151 5.55 9.83 2.19
C LEU A 151 5.73 9.42 3.66
N PHE A 152 6.47 10.20 4.44
CA PHE A 152 6.82 9.88 5.81
C PHE A 152 6.21 10.89 6.76
N ASN A 153 5.14 10.50 7.42
CA ASN A 153 4.48 11.31 8.43
C ASN A 153 4.76 10.71 9.81
N ILE A 154 6.02 10.82 10.22
CA ILE A 154 6.53 10.35 11.51
C ILE A 154 6.98 11.61 12.28
N PRO A 155 6.66 11.78 13.57
CA PRO A 155 7.20 12.85 14.39
C PRO A 155 8.73 12.83 14.39
N ASP A 156 9.35 14.01 14.39
CA ASP A 156 10.78 14.20 14.58
C ASP A 156 11.70 13.55 13.53
N VAL A 157 11.25 13.40 12.27
CA VAL A 157 12.11 12.76 11.26
C VAL A 157 13.39 13.54 11.02
N LYS A 158 14.54 13.00 11.46
CA LYS A 158 15.87 13.53 11.18
C LYS A 158 16.24 13.19 9.74
N ILE A 159 15.96 14.14 8.86
CA ILE A 159 16.32 14.10 7.45
C ILE A 159 17.77 14.59 7.32
N TYR A 160 18.72 13.66 7.34
CA TYR A 160 20.05 13.85 6.74
C TYR A 160 20.06 13.24 5.35
#